data_AF-A0A504YBF9-F1
#
_entry.id   AF-A0A504YBF9-F1
#
_cell.length_a   1.000
_cell.length_b   1.000
_cell.length_c   1.000
_cell.angle_alpha   90.00
_cell.angle_beta   90.00
_cell.angle_gamma   90.00
#
_symmetry.space_group_name_H-M   'P 1'
#
loop_
_entity.id
_entity.type
_entity.pdbx_description
1 polymer ?
#
loop_
_entity_poly.entity_id
_entity_poly.type
_entity_poly.pdbx_seq_one_letter_code
_entity_poly.pdbx_strand_id
1 'polypeptide(L)'
;MMLRGTSCALARSFRANLKYPSLVSYNKLPWEVVSHDSTKLHMHLAPNYEQLLTLAAVTDVPHLALASHLIVPEAERLRVMPGVVYLLGGQAAHENPSSFTAYRIADPTSLQYYGRIHHNLAPIRRVDMCTSADLRLLCLAMHFDGVLTNTSAGSTLDGVTTASQEGHFSLFYFFRPNRPANELTQPFEKFYQHRPSLASLDAFNAASPGKAESWTPVLQAPRRTAEKARLTPAEPYRPPQNYLMGLAERLGVRPGNAFGRRSLMWGTWF
;
A
#
# COMPACT_ATOMS: atom_id res chain seq x y z
N MET A 1 -39.39 -37.37 -54.83
CA MET A 1 -39.62 -36.76 -53.51
C MET A 1 -38.25 -36.40 -52.92
N MET A 2 -37.85 -35.14 -52.99
CA MET A 2 -36.62 -34.63 -52.35
C MET A 2 -36.98 -33.28 -51.72
N LEU A 3 -37.19 -33.27 -50.41
CA LEU A 3 -37.36 -32.07 -49.61
C LEU A 3 -36.00 -31.35 -49.57
N ARG A 4 -35.85 -30.28 -50.35
CA ARG A 4 -34.76 -29.31 -50.17
C ARG A 4 -34.98 -28.61 -48.83
N GLY A 5 -34.27 -29.08 -47.80
CA GLY A 5 -34.16 -28.37 -46.53
C GLY A 5 -33.46 -27.03 -46.76
N THR A 6 -34.21 -25.93 -46.70
CA THR A 6 -33.63 -24.59 -46.65
C THR A 6 -33.01 -24.39 -45.27
N SER A 7 -31.68 -24.52 -45.22
CA SER A 7 -30.89 -24.04 -44.10
C SER A 7 -31.02 -22.51 -44.04
N CYS A 8 -31.91 -22.01 -43.19
CA CYS A 8 -31.93 -20.60 -42.81
C CYS A 8 -30.68 -20.33 -41.97
N ALA A 9 -29.57 -19.97 -42.62
CA ALA A 9 -28.42 -19.44 -41.93
C ALA A 9 -28.83 -18.13 -41.23
N LEU A 10 -29.02 -18.17 -39.91
CA LEU A 10 -29.26 -16.97 -39.09
C LEU A 10 -28.15 -15.95 -39.39
N ALA A 11 -28.54 -14.82 -39.99
CA ALA A 11 -27.60 -13.79 -40.40
C ALA A 11 -26.79 -13.28 -39.18
N ARG A 12 -25.50 -13.03 -39.37
CA ARG A 12 -24.57 -12.65 -38.28
C ARG A 12 -25.06 -11.44 -37.48
N SER A 13 -25.86 -10.57 -38.09
CA SER A 13 -26.48 -9.38 -37.51
C SER A 13 -27.52 -9.64 -36.42
N PHE A 14 -28.09 -10.86 -36.32
CA PHE A 14 -29.10 -11.21 -35.32
C PHE A 14 -28.54 -12.11 -34.18
N ARG A 15 -27.21 -12.24 -34.10
CA ARG A 15 -26.57 -13.09 -33.08
C ARG A 15 -26.49 -12.43 -31.71
N ALA A 16 -26.39 -11.10 -31.64
CA ALA A 16 -26.35 -10.35 -30.40
C ALA A 16 -26.82 -8.91 -30.61
N ASN A 17 -27.43 -8.33 -29.57
CA ASN A 17 -27.75 -6.90 -29.52
C ASN A 17 -26.44 -6.08 -29.55
N LEU A 18 -26.40 -4.97 -30.29
CA LEU A 18 -25.24 -4.09 -30.43
C LEU A 18 -24.88 -3.30 -29.16
N LYS A 19 -25.64 -3.46 -28.08
CA LYS A 19 -25.35 -2.85 -26.78
C LYS A 19 -24.10 -3.51 -26.17
N TYR A 20 -23.10 -2.70 -25.82
CA TYR A 20 -21.77 -3.09 -25.28
C TYR A 20 -20.82 -3.74 -26.31
N PRO A 21 -20.34 -2.99 -27.31
CA PRO A 21 -19.35 -3.50 -28.25
C PRO A 21 -18.01 -3.77 -27.54
N SER A 22 -17.14 -4.54 -28.19
CA SER A 22 -15.75 -4.71 -27.73
C SER A 22 -15.03 -3.37 -27.74
N LEU A 23 -14.51 -2.96 -26.58
CA LEU A 23 -13.79 -1.70 -26.40
C LEU A 23 -12.27 -1.92 -26.44
N VAL A 24 -11.54 -0.87 -26.80
CA VAL A 24 -10.08 -0.86 -26.71
C VAL A 24 -9.67 -0.92 -25.25
N SER A 25 -8.79 -1.86 -24.91
CA SER A 25 -8.33 -2.02 -23.53
C SER A 25 -7.35 -0.93 -23.12
N TYR A 26 -7.35 -0.61 -21.82
CA TYR A 26 -6.50 0.43 -21.23
C TYR A 26 -5.00 0.16 -21.40
N ASN A 27 -4.60 -1.09 -21.61
CA ASN A 27 -3.23 -1.48 -21.94
C ASN A 27 -2.66 -0.80 -23.20
N LYS A 28 -3.52 -0.28 -24.08
CA LYS A 28 -3.13 0.36 -25.33
C LYS A 28 -3.34 1.88 -25.32
N LEU A 29 -3.87 2.45 -24.24
CA LEU A 29 -4.19 3.86 -24.13
C LEU A 29 -3.10 4.59 -23.34
N PRO A 30 -2.30 5.48 -23.96
CA PRO A 30 -1.16 6.11 -23.28
C PRO A 30 -1.52 6.91 -22.03
N TRP A 31 -2.73 7.49 -21.96
CA TRP A 31 -3.20 8.25 -20.79
C TRP A 31 -3.66 7.36 -19.62
N GLU A 32 -3.94 6.08 -19.85
CA GLU A 32 -4.26 5.09 -18.81
C GLU A 32 -3.03 4.34 -18.29
N VAL A 33 -1.92 4.44 -19.01
CA VAL A 33 -0.67 3.73 -18.73
C VAL A 33 0.23 4.54 -17.80
N VAL A 34 0.78 3.89 -16.78
CA VAL A 34 1.75 4.48 -15.86
C VAL A 34 3.16 4.18 -16.38
N SER A 35 3.92 5.24 -16.70
CA SER A 35 5.34 5.12 -17.00
C SER A 35 6.14 4.92 -15.70
N HIS A 36 7.20 4.13 -15.79
CA HIS A 36 8.11 3.87 -14.68
C HIS A 36 9.03 5.05 -14.35
N ASP A 37 9.24 5.95 -15.31
CA ASP A 37 9.98 7.21 -15.11
C ASP A 37 9.10 8.31 -14.45
N SER A 38 7.82 8.03 -14.24
CA SER A 38 6.89 9.00 -13.65
C SER A 38 6.79 8.83 -12.14
N THR A 39 6.68 9.96 -11.44
CA THR A 39 6.34 10.03 -10.01
C THR A 39 5.06 9.26 -9.65
N LYS A 40 4.12 9.12 -10.61
CA LYS A 40 2.87 8.37 -10.43
C LYS A 40 3.09 6.90 -10.08
N LEU A 41 4.17 6.27 -10.55
CA LEU A 41 4.49 4.89 -10.19
C LEU A 41 4.61 4.76 -8.67
N HIS A 42 5.41 5.64 -8.07
CA HIS A 42 5.68 5.67 -6.64
C HIS A 42 4.42 6.02 -5.84
N MET A 43 3.60 6.94 -6.34
CA MET A 43 2.30 7.28 -5.75
C MET A 43 1.38 6.06 -5.63
N HIS A 44 1.33 5.19 -6.65
CA HIS A 44 0.48 4.00 -6.64
C HIS A 44 1.07 2.85 -5.81
N LEU A 45 2.39 2.67 -5.82
CA LEU A 45 3.02 1.52 -5.16
C LEU A 45 3.31 1.76 -3.67
N ALA A 46 3.69 2.97 -3.25
CA ALA A 46 4.11 3.25 -1.87
C ALA A 46 3.10 2.81 -0.80
N PRO A 47 1.78 3.10 -0.91
CA PRO A 47 0.81 2.66 0.11
C PRO A 47 0.73 1.14 0.24
N ASN A 48 0.97 0.40 -0.85
CA ASN A 48 0.92 -1.07 -0.84
C ASN A 48 2.13 -1.66 -0.12
N TYR A 49 3.32 -1.07 -0.26
CA TYR A 49 4.49 -1.47 0.51
C TYR A 49 4.31 -1.18 1.99
N GLU A 50 3.75 -0.01 2.33
CA GLU A 50 3.43 0.34 3.72
C GLU A 50 2.52 -0.72 4.36
N GLN A 51 1.45 -1.09 3.65
CA GLN A 51 0.48 -2.07 4.10
C GLN A 51 1.10 -3.47 4.23
N LEU A 52 1.89 -3.90 3.25
CA LEU A 52 2.63 -5.16 3.25
C LEU A 52 3.59 -5.26 4.45
N LEU A 53 4.41 -4.23 4.67
CA LEU A 53 5.38 -4.20 5.77
C LEU A 53 4.67 -4.19 7.12
N THR A 54 3.54 -3.49 7.24
CA THR A 54 2.69 -3.50 8.44
C THR A 54 2.16 -4.91 8.73
N LEU A 55 1.72 -5.64 7.71
CA LEU A 55 1.29 -7.04 7.88
C LEU A 55 2.48 -7.92 8.29
N ALA A 56 3.60 -7.81 7.58
CA ALA A 56 4.81 -8.61 7.79
C ALA A 56 5.45 -8.38 9.17
N ALA A 57 5.19 -7.24 9.82
CA ALA A 57 5.65 -6.95 11.18
C ALA A 57 4.84 -7.70 12.27
N VAL A 58 3.63 -8.16 11.97
CA VAL A 58 2.71 -8.75 12.96
C VAL A 58 2.51 -10.24 12.77
N THR A 59 2.63 -10.74 11.53
CA THR A 59 2.38 -12.15 11.20
C THR A 59 3.47 -12.69 10.30
N ASP A 60 3.63 -14.01 10.31
CA ASP A 60 4.37 -14.70 9.26
C ASP A 60 3.51 -14.74 7.98
N VAL A 61 4.06 -14.19 6.90
CA VAL A 61 3.49 -14.13 5.56
C VAL A 61 4.26 -15.13 4.69
N PRO A 62 3.59 -16.20 4.21
CA PRO A 62 4.27 -17.28 3.52
C PRO A 62 4.93 -16.79 2.22
N HIS A 63 6.13 -17.29 1.94
CA HIS A 63 6.93 -16.99 0.75
C HIS A 63 7.30 -15.51 0.56
N LEU A 64 7.09 -14.66 1.58
CA LEU A 64 7.49 -13.26 1.52
C LEU A 64 8.98 -13.10 1.85
N ALA A 65 9.49 -13.77 2.89
CA ALA A 65 10.93 -13.78 3.17
C ALA A 65 11.64 -14.89 2.39
N LEU A 66 12.75 -14.55 1.73
CA LEU A 66 13.62 -15.50 1.04
C LEU A 66 15.07 -15.36 1.54
N ALA A 67 15.86 -16.42 1.38
CA ALA A 67 17.28 -16.40 1.72
C ALA A 67 18.16 -15.77 0.61
N SER A 68 17.68 -15.79 -0.63
CA SER A 68 18.38 -15.27 -1.81
C SER A 68 17.39 -14.88 -2.91
N HIS A 69 17.87 -14.15 -3.91
CA HIS A 69 17.08 -13.81 -5.09
C HIS A 69 16.56 -15.06 -5.82
N LEU A 70 15.34 -14.97 -6.34
CA LEU A 70 14.74 -16.03 -7.15
C LEU A 70 15.52 -16.22 -8.46
N ILE A 71 16.02 -17.43 -8.68
CA ILE A 71 16.71 -17.82 -9.91
C ILE A 71 15.69 -18.43 -10.86
N VAL A 72 15.20 -17.64 -11.81
CA VAL A 72 14.26 -18.09 -12.85
C VAL A 72 14.98 -18.12 -14.20
N PRO A 73 14.87 -19.22 -14.96
CA PRO A 73 15.38 -19.30 -16.33
C PRO A 73 14.87 -18.13 -17.17
N GLU A 74 15.74 -17.58 -18.01
CA GLU A 74 15.44 -16.37 -18.78
C GLU A 74 14.17 -16.50 -19.63
N ALA A 75 13.96 -17.68 -20.24
CA ALA A 75 12.80 -17.99 -21.06
C ALA A 75 11.46 -17.87 -20.30
N GLU A 76 11.45 -18.10 -18.99
CA GLU A 76 10.24 -18.08 -18.17
C GLU A 76 10.10 -16.81 -17.32
N ARG A 77 11.16 -16.00 -17.25
CA ARG A 77 11.27 -14.87 -16.33
C ARG A 77 10.14 -13.86 -16.53
N LEU A 78 9.85 -13.47 -17.76
CA LEU A 78 8.77 -12.51 -18.07
C LEU A 78 7.36 -13.06 -17.78
N ARG A 79 7.21 -14.38 -17.75
CA ARG A 79 5.94 -15.05 -17.46
C ARG A 79 5.67 -15.16 -15.96
N VAL A 80 6.70 -15.44 -15.17
CA VAL A 80 6.57 -15.78 -13.74
C VAL A 80 6.83 -14.59 -12.82
N MET A 81 7.79 -13.72 -13.15
CA MET A 81 8.23 -12.66 -12.23
C MET A 81 7.25 -11.51 -12.04
N PRO A 82 6.49 -11.03 -13.05
CA PRO A 82 5.57 -9.91 -12.83
C PRO A 82 4.54 -10.19 -11.73
N GLY A 83 4.45 -9.31 -10.75
CA GLY A 83 3.59 -9.43 -9.58
C GLY A 83 4.24 -10.15 -8.38
N VAL A 84 5.47 -10.64 -8.52
CA VAL A 84 6.22 -11.23 -7.42
C VAL A 84 6.79 -10.14 -6.53
N VAL A 85 6.61 -10.31 -5.22
CA VAL A 85 7.20 -9.49 -4.17
C VAL A 85 7.87 -10.40 -3.14
N TYR A 86 9.06 -10.03 -2.69
CA TYR A 86 9.74 -10.71 -1.60
C TYR A 86 10.67 -9.75 -0.84
N LEU A 87 11.05 -10.18 0.36
CA LEU A 87 12.01 -9.55 1.26
C LEU A 87 13.26 -10.42 1.35
N LEU A 88 14.42 -9.77 1.37
CA LEU A 88 15.70 -10.40 1.69
C LEU A 88 16.32 -9.72 2.90
N GLY A 89 16.96 -10.51 3.76
CA GLY A 89 17.79 -10.05 4.87
C GLY A 89 19.26 -10.42 4.65
N GLY A 90 20.14 -9.94 5.53
CA GLY A 90 21.57 -10.25 5.50
C GLY A 90 22.29 -9.73 4.26
N GLN A 91 23.39 -10.36 3.86
CA GLN A 91 24.25 -9.87 2.77
C GLN A 91 23.52 -9.79 1.43
N ALA A 92 22.64 -10.75 1.12
CA ALA A 92 21.86 -10.77 -0.10
C ALA A 92 20.89 -9.58 -0.23
N ALA A 93 20.53 -8.94 0.89
CA ALA A 93 19.68 -7.75 0.86
C ALA A 93 20.40 -6.52 0.28
N HIS A 94 21.74 -6.47 0.30
CA HIS A 94 22.48 -5.28 -0.13
C HIS A 94 22.65 -5.19 -1.65
N GLU A 95 22.42 -6.30 -2.34
CA GLU A 95 22.62 -6.43 -3.78
C GLU A 95 21.30 -6.33 -4.53
N ASN A 96 21.36 -5.75 -5.72
CA ASN A 96 20.26 -5.81 -6.68
C ASN A 96 20.38 -7.11 -7.49
N PRO A 97 19.28 -7.61 -8.08
CA PRO A 97 19.32 -8.81 -8.91
C PRO A 97 20.35 -8.69 -10.04
N SER A 98 21.31 -9.62 -10.09
CA SER A 98 22.51 -9.53 -10.95
C SER A 98 22.25 -9.47 -12.46
N SER A 99 21.08 -9.91 -12.92
CA SER A 99 20.69 -9.88 -14.33
C SER A 99 20.00 -8.58 -14.77
N PHE A 100 19.98 -7.56 -13.90
CA PHE A 100 19.32 -6.28 -14.13
C PHE A 100 20.31 -5.13 -14.02
N THR A 101 20.09 -4.10 -14.82
CA THR A 101 20.78 -2.82 -14.68
C THR A 101 20.00 -1.95 -13.69
N ALA A 102 20.62 -1.62 -12.56
CA ALA A 102 19.99 -0.79 -11.53
C ALA A 102 20.33 0.69 -11.72
N TYR A 103 19.32 1.55 -11.63
CA TYR A 103 19.49 2.99 -11.49
C TYR A 103 18.88 3.48 -10.19
N ARG A 104 19.60 4.34 -9.48
CA ARG A 104 19.12 4.90 -8.21
C ARG A 104 18.11 6.01 -8.49
N ILE A 105 16.97 5.94 -7.82
CA ILE A 105 15.95 6.99 -7.88
C ILE A 105 16.36 8.10 -6.92
N ALA A 106 16.84 9.21 -7.47
CA ALA A 106 17.29 10.36 -6.70
C ALA A 106 16.29 11.53 -6.72
N ASP A 107 15.24 11.46 -7.53
CA ASP A 107 14.25 12.52 -7.66
C ASP A 107 13.39 12.62 -6.37
N PRO A 108 13.42 13.77 -5.66
CA PRO A 108 12.66 13.94 -4.42
C PRO A 108 11.15 13.90 -4.65
N THR A 109 10.66 14.28 -5.84
CA THR A 109 9.21 14.24 -6.14
C THR A 109 8.68 12.83 -6.31
N SER A 110 9.55 11.88 -6.67
CA SER A 110 9.27 10.45 -6.65
C SER A 110 9.39 9.87 -5.23
N LEU A 111 10.40 10.31 -4.47
CA LEU A 111 10.67 9.78 -3.13
C LEU A 111 9.68 10.26 -2.05
N GLN A 112 8.99 11.39 -2.24
CA GLN A 112 8.06 11.96 -1.25
C GLN A 112 6.95 10.99 -0.82
N TYR A 113 6.53 10.07 -1.70
CA TYR A 113 5.44 9.13 -1.41
C TYR A 113 5.82 8.09 -0.36
N TYR A 114 7.11 7.92 -0.07
CA TYR A 114 7.59 6.96 0.91
C TYR A 114 7.76 7.53 2.32
N GLY A 115 7.37 8.78 2.57
CA GLY A 115 7.58 9.45 3.87
C GLY A 115 7.01 8.67 5.05
N ARG A 116 5.80 8.12 4.93
CA ARG A 116 5.19 7.33 6.01
C ARG A 116 5.94 6.03 6.29
N ILE A 117 6.45 5.37 5.25
CA ILE A 117 7.28 4.17 5.41
C ILE A 117 8.59 4.54 6.12
N HIS A 118 9.29 5.55 5.60
CA HIS A 118 10.60 5.98 6.12
C HIS A 118 10.54 6.39 7.59
N HIS A 119 9.51 7.15 8.01
CA HIS A 119 9.43 7.68 9.36
C HIS A 119 8.73 6.76 10.37
N ASN A 120 7.76 5.95 9.94
CA ASN A 120 6.93 5.19 10.87
C ASN A 120 7.19 3.68 10.85
N LEU A 121 7.76 3.12 9.76
CA LEU A 121 7.93 1.68 9.62
C LEU A 121 9.39 1.27 9.60
N ALA A 122 10.15 1.76 8.62
CA ALA A 122 11.51 1.34 8.34
C ALA A 122 12.25 2.46 7.58
N PRO A 123 13.43 2.93 8.05
CA PRO A 123 14.15 4.00 7.39
C PRO A 123 14.68 3.52 6.04
N ILE A 124 14.24 4.17 4.97
CA ILE A 124 14.69 3.87 3.61
C ILE A 124 16.06 4.50 3.37
N ARG A 125 17.05 3.66 3.05
CA ARG A 125 18.42 4.06 2.67
C ARG A 125 18.49 4.52 1.22
N ARG A 126 17.91 3.72 0.32
CA ARG A 126 17.82 4.02 -1.11
C ARG A 126 16.69 3.24 -1.77
N VAL A 127 16.23 3.77 -2.90
CA VAL A 127 15.29 3.13 -3.80
C VAL A 127 15.96 3.05 -5.16
N ASP A 128 16.03 1.83 -5.70
CA ASP A 128 16.61 1.56 -7.00
C ASP A 128 15.54 0.98 -7.92
N MET A 129 15.59 1.36 -9.19
CA MET A 129 14.83 0.69 -10.23
C MET A 129 15.79 -0.17 -11.04
N CYS A 130 15.46 -1.44 -11.14
CA CYS A 130 16.22 -2.45 -11.86
C CYS A 130 15.51 -2.76 -13.18
N THR A 131 16.18 -2.57 -14.29
CA THR A 131 15.66 -2.83 -15.65
C THR A 131 16.30 -4.10 -16.22
N SER A 132 15.49 -4.98 -16.80
CA SER A 132 16.01 -6.14 -17.54
C SER A 132 16.68 -5.70 -18.84
N ALA A 133 17.62 -6.50 -19.36
CA ALA A 133 18.32 -6.20 -20.62
C ALA A 133 17.38 -6.04 -21.83
N ASP A 134 16.24 -6.76 -21.84
CA ASP A 134 15.22 -6.67 -22.87
C ASP A 134 14.18 -5.54 -22.65
N LEU A 135 14.32 -4.79 -21.54
CA LEU A 135 13.45 -3.69 -21.13
C LEU A 135 11.96 -4.07 -20.97
N ARG A 136 11.66 -5.36 -20.73
CA ARG A 136 10.28 -5.87 -20.58
C ARG A 136 9.90 -6.21 -19.15
N LEU A 137 10.87 -6.25 -18.24
CA LEU A 137 10.66 -6.55 -16.84
C LEU A 137 11.42 -5.52 -15.99
N LEU A 138 10.70 -4.92 -15.07
CA LEU A 138 11.23 -3.97 -14.12
C LEU A 138 11.16 -4.56 -12.71
N CYS A 139 12.06 -4.12 -11.84
CA CYS A 139 12.00 -4.39 -10.43
C CYS A 139 12.25 -3.12 -9.64
N LEU A 140 11.33 -2.75 -8.76
CA LEU A 140 11.57 -1.72 -7.76
C LEU A 140 12.18 -2.38 -6.52
N ALA A 141 13.38 -1.95 -6.18
CA ALA A 141 14.12 -2.39 -5.01
C ALA A 141 14.15 -1.26 -3.97
N MET A 142 13.70 -1.55 -2.76
CA MET A 142 13.75 -0.63 -1.62
C MET A 142 14.65 -1.22 -0.55
N HIS A 143 15.69 -0.50 -0.17
CA HIS A 143 16.66 -0.93 0.83
C HIS A 143 16.44 -0.15 2.12
N PHE A 144 16.40 -0.85 3.26
CA PHE A 144 16.08 -0.30 4.56
C PHE A 144 17.23 -0.49 5.56
N ASP A 145 17.42 0.51 6.41
CA ASP A 145 18.45 0.50 7.45
C ASP A 145 18.00 -0.21 8.75
N GLY A 146 16.82 -0.83 8.74
CA GLY A 146 16.24 -1.53 9.89
C GLY A 146 14.75 -1.26 10.03
N VAL A 147 14.18 -1.60 11.18
CA VAL A 147 12.75 -1.45 11.47
C VAL A 147 12.56 -0.55 12.68
N LEU A 148 11.63 0.40 12.58
CA LEU A 148 11.25 1.33 13.65
C LEU A 148 10.06 0.82 14.46
N THR A 149 9.19 0.00 13.86
CA THR A 149 8.03 -0.57 14.55
C THR A 149 8.38 -1.80 15.37
N ASN A 150 7.69 -1.99 16.49
CA ASN A 150 7.74 -3.24 17.23
C ASN A 150 7.25 -4.39 16.35
N THR A 151 8.13 -5.34 16.07
CA THR A 151 7.81 -6.59 15.37
C THR A 151 7.33 -7.63 16.38
N SER A 152 6.34 -8.43 15.99
CA SER A 152 5.94 -9.61 16.75
C SER A 152 6.97 -10.72 16.53
N ALA A 153 7.33 -11.44 17.59
CA ALA A 153 8.26 -12.57 17.51
C ALA A 153 7.75 -13.62 16.51
N GLY A 154 8.61 -14.03 15.58
CA GLY A 154 8.25 -14.98 14.52
C GLY A 154 7.41 -14.38 13.38
N SER A 155 7.22 -13.06 13.34
CA SER A 155 6.71 -12.37 12.15
C SER A 155 7.76 -12.40 11.03
N THR A 156 7.33 -12.21 9.77
CA THR A 156 8.25 -12.23 8.64
C THR A 156 9.33 -11.16 8.75
N LEU A 157 8.95 -9.96 9.20
CA LEU A 157 9.88 -8.85 9.32
C LEU A 157 10.91 -9.10 10.44
N ASP A 158 10.47 -9.69 11.56
CA ASP A 158 11.35 -10.15 12.65
C ASP A 158 12.40 -11.16 12.15
N GLY A 159 11.96 -12.17 11.40
CA GLY A 159 12.85 -13.17 10.82
C GLY A 159 13.87 -12.59 9.83
N VAL A 160 13.45 -11.65 8.98
CA VAL A 160 14.32 -11.00 7.99
C VAL A 160 15.35 -10.08 8.65
N THR A 161 14.95 -9.33 9.68
CA THR A 161 15.85 -8.41 10.37
C THR A 161 16.84 -9.14 11.27
N THR A 162 16.42 -10.22 11.93
CA THR A 162 17.31 -11.02 12.78
C THR A 162 18.34 -11.82 11.98
N ALA A 163 18.04 -12.14 10.71
CA ALA A 163 19.02 -12.74 9.80
C ALA A 163 20.18 -11.80 9.42
N SER A 164 20.04 -10.49 9.66
CA SER A 164 21.06 -9.49 9.39
C SER A 164 21.72 -9.04 10.69
N GLN A 165 23.06 -9.05 10.76
CA GLN A 165 23.78 -8.53 11.93
C GLN A 165 23.50 -7.03 12.17
N GLU A 166 23.22 -6.29 11.11
CA GLU A 166 22.92 -4.85 11.14
C GLU A 166 21.41 -4.55 11.11
N GLY A 167 20.56 -5.58 11.06
CA GLY A 167 19.11 -5.42 10.94
C GLY A 167 18.63 -4.94 9.56
N HIS A 168 19.54 -4.74 8.61
CA HIS A 168 19.23 -4.28 7.25
C HIS A 168 18.48 -5.33 6.43
N PHE A 169 17.55 -4.86 5.61
CA PHE A 169 16.75 -5.69 4.72
C PHE A 169 16.29 -4.92 3.49
N SER A 170 15.81 -5.65 2.48
CA SER A 170 15.38 -5.07 1.22
C SER A 170 14.11 -5.72 0.69
N LEU A 171 13.26 -4.91 0.05
CA LEU A 171 12.04 -5.33 -0.63
C LEU A 171 12.25 -5.26 -2.13
N PHE A 172 11.85 -6.30 -2.84
CA PHE A 172 11.90 -6.37 -4.30
C PHE A 172 10.52 -6.64 -4.85
N TYR A 173 10.07 -5.81 -5.79
CA TYR A 173 8.80 -5.99 -6.49
C TYR A 173 9.00 -5.94 -8.00
N PHE A 174 8.58 -7.00 -8.70
CA PHE A 174 8.76 -7.16 -10.14
C PHE A 174 7.46 -6.84 -10.90
N PHE A 175 7.55 -6.10 -12.00
CA PHE A 175 6.39 -5.70 -12.79
C PHE A 175 6.74 -5.42 -14.26
N ARG A 176 5.71 -5.37 -15.11
CA ARG A 176 5.88 -5.02 -16.52
C ARG A 176 5.87 -3.50 -16.70
N PRO A 177 6.72 -2.94 -17.56
CA PRO A 177 6.69 -1.52 -17.88
C PRO A 177 5.41 -1.16 -18.64
N ASN A 178 5.00 0.11 -18.56
CA ASN A 178 3.93 0.68 -19.37
C ASN A 178 2.60 -0.08 -19.24
N ARG A 179 2.18 -0.31 -18.00
CA ARG A 179 0.91 -0.95 -17.65
C ARG A 179 -0.01 0.01 -16.90
N PRO A 180 -1.34 -0.21 -16.95
CA PRO A 180 -2.26 0.56 -16.12
C PRO A 180 -2.01 0.29 -14.63
N ALA A 181 -2.33 1.25 -13.78
CA ALA A 181 -2.10 1.19 -12.34
C ALA A 181 -2.66 -0.10 -11.70
N ASN A 182 -3.82 -0.57 -12.17
CA ASN A 182 -4.45 -1.78 -11.65
C ASN A 182 -3.55 -3.01 -11.76
N GLU A 183 -2.82 -3.20 -12.87
CA GLU A 183 -1.92 -4.36 -13.02
C GLU A 183 -0.73 -4.30 -12.04
N LEU A 184 -0.30 -3.09 -11.68
CA LEU A 184 0.78 -2.85 -10.72
C LEU A 184 0.31 -3.11 -9.28
N THR A 185 -0.92 -2.74 -8.94
CA THR A 185 -1.43 -2.83 -7.56
C THR A 185 -2.13 -4.14 -7.25
N GLN A 186 -2.74 -4.79 -8.24
CA GLN A 186 -3.51 -6.03 -8.06
C GLN A 186 -2.73 -7.14 -7.33
N PRO A 187 -1.42 -7.37 -7.59
CA PRO A 187 -0.65 -8.37 -6.85
C PRO A 187 -0.57 -8.12 -5.33
N PHE A 188 -0.80 -6.88 -4.88
CA PHE A 188 -0.79 -6.52 -3.46
C PHE A 188 -2.11 -6.75 -2.75
N GLU A 189 -3.24 -6.90 -3.46
CA GLU A 189 -4.56 -7.07 -2.85
C GLU A 189 -4.61 -8.24 -1.85
N LYS A 190 -3.86 -9.32 -2.11
CA LYS A 190 -3.76 -10.48 -1.22
C LYS A 190 -3.14 -10.16 0.14
N PHE A 191 -2.37 -9.08 0.25
CA PHE A 191 -1.72 -8.66 1.49
C PHE A 191 -2.59 -7.74 2.33
N TYR A 192 -3.75 -7.25 1.84
CA TYR A 192 -4.72 -6.44 2.61
C TYR A 192 -5.49 -7.25 3.67
N GLN A 193 -4.78 -8.10 4.39
CA GLN A 193 -5.27 -8.75 5.60
C GLN A 193 -4.97 -7.84 6.79
N HIS A 194 -5.97 -7.50 7.58
CA HIS A 194 -5.78 -6.69 8.79
C HIS A 194 -5.59 -7.60 10.00
N ARG A 195 -4.34 -7.73 10.45
CA ARG A 195 -3.99 -8.47 11.66
C ARG A 195 -3.81 -7.49 12.83
N PRO A 196 -4.39 -7.77 14.01
CA PRO A 196 -4.26 -6.89 15.16
C PRO A 196 -2.85 -6.96 15.75
N SER A 197 -2.33 -5.82 16.21
CA SER A 197 -1.16 -5.80 17.09
C SER A 197 -1.62 -5.99 18.54
N LEU A 198 -0.98 -6.90 19.27
CA LEU A 198 -1.30 -7.20 20.67
C LEU A 198 -0.49 -6.37 21.66
N ALA A 199 0.33 -5.42 21.20
CA ALA A 199 1.27 -4.67 22.03
C ALA A 199 0.62 -3.96 23.24
N SER A 200 -0.61 -3.46 23.09
CA SER A 200 -1.35 -2.84 24.20
C SER A 200 -1.93 -3.87 25.19
N LEU A 201 -2.22 -5.08 24.72
CA LEU A 201 -2.73 -6.17 25.56
C LEU A 201 -1.60 -6.86 26.33
N ASP A 202 -0.38 -6.89 25.78
CA ASP A 202 0.81 -7.43 26.44
C ASP A 202 1.12 -6.70 27.76
N ALA A 203 0.68 -5.45 27.91
CA ALA A 203 0.77 -4.71 29.17
C ALA A 203 -0.03 -5.36 30.32
N PHE A 204 -1.08 -6.12 30.00
CA PHE A 204 -1.94 -6.82 30.97
C PHE A 204 -1.58 -8.31 31.09
N ASN A 205 -0.58 -8.79 30.34
CA ASN A 205 -0.21 -10.20 30.35
C ASN A 205 0.51 -10.55 31.66
N ALA A 206 -0.08 -11.47 32.43
CA ALA A 206 0.41 -11.93 33.72
C ALA A 206 1.82 -12.57 33.66
N ALA A 207 2.27 -13.00 32.48
CA ALA A 207 3.61 -13.54 32.26
C ALA A 207 4.73 -12.48 32.30
N SER A 208 4.41 -11.18 32.32
CA SER A 208 5.40 -10.11 32.43
C SER A 208 5.66 -9.73 33.89
N PRO A 209 6.87 -9.97 34.44
CA PRO A 209 7.17 -9.67 35.83
C PRO A 209 7.02 -8.16 36.13
N GLY A 210 6.29 -7.83 37.19
CA GLY A 210 6.09 -6.45 37.67
C GLY A 210 5.00 -5.62 36.96
N LYS A 211 4.37 -6.11 35.88
CA LYS A 211 3.33 -5.35 35.15
C LYS A 211 1.91 -5.59 35.64
N ALA A 212 1.61 -6.79 36.16
CA ALA A 212 0.26 -7.15 36.61
C ALA A 212 -0.26 -6.27 37.76
N GLU A 213 0.63 -5.69 38.59
CA GLU A 213 0.28 -4.82 39.72
C GLU A 213 0.27 -3.32 39.38
N SER A 214 0.64 -2.94 38.15
CA SER A 214 0.87 -1.53 37.78
C SER A 214 -0.38 -0.77 37.30
N TRP A 215 -1.48 -1.47 37.00
CA TRP A 215 -2.70 -0.88 36.47
C TRP A 215 -3.87 -1.11 37.43
N THR A 216 -4.77 -0.12 37.53
CA THR A 216 -5.95 -0.21 38.40
C THR A 216 -7.23 -0.07 37.57
N PRO A 217 -8.17 -1.02 37.66
CA PRO A 217 -9.43 -0.93 36.91
C PRO A 217 -10.31 0.19 37.48
N VAL A 218 -10.78 1.08 36.61
CA VAL A 218 -11.77 2.11 36.96
C VAL A 218 -13.16 1.60 36.64
N LEU A 219 -13.82 1.01 37.63
CA LEU A 219 -15.15 0.37 37.47
C LEU A 219 -16.31 1.37 37.47
N GLN A 220 -16.08 2.59 37.95
CA GLN A 220 -17.11 3.62 38.08
C GLN A 220 -16.58 4.95 37.55
N ALA A 221 -17.44 5.70 36.86
CA ALA A 221 -17.12 7.06 36.48
C ALA A 221 -16.85 7.90 37.74
N PRO A 222 -15.76 8.69 37.78
CA PRO A 222 -15.45 9.51 38.94
C PRO A 222 -16.53 10.58 39.14
N ARG A 223 -16.95 10.79 40.41
CA ARG A 223 -17.87 11.87 40.75
C ARG A 223 -17.17 13.22 40.56
N ARG A 224 -17.59 13.98 39.55
CA ARG A 224 -17.10 15.34 39.32
C ARG A 224 -17.85 16.30 40.23
N THR A 225 -17.14 17.06 41.06
CA THR A 225 -17.73 18.18 41.82
C THR A 225 -18.30 19.23 40.85
N ALA A 226 -19.27 20.04 41.27
CA ALA A 226 -19.97 20.98 40.37
C ALA A 226 -19.04 21.90 39.56
N GLU A 227 -17.87 22.26 40.09
CA GLU A 227 -16.83 23.04 39.41
C GLU A 227 -16.02 22.22 38.39
N LYS A 228 -15.76 20.94 38.64
CA LYS A 228 -15.04 20.02 37.72
C LYS A 228 -15.96 19.29 36.74
N ALA A 229 -17.27 19.33 36.96
CA ALA A 229 -18.28 18.72 36.11
C ALA A 229 -18.55 19.55 34.85
N ARG A 230 -18.34 20.87 34.93
CA ARG A 230 -18.48 21.78 33.80
C ARG A 230 -17.26 21.63 32.89
N LEU A 231 -17.52 21.30 31.62
CA LEU A 231 -16.47 21.34 30.60
C LEU A 231 -15.95 22.78 30.49
N THR A 232 -14.66 22.93 30.22
CA THR A 232 -14.08 24.24 29.89
C THR A 232 -14.89 24.85 28.73
N PRO A 233 -15.49 26.04 28.91
CA PRO A 233 -16.27 26.65 27.84
C PRO A 233 -15.37 26.96 26.65
N ALA A 234 -15.91 26.82 25.44
CA ALA A 234 -15.21 27.24 24.24
C ALA A 234 -14.99 28.76 24.28
N GLU A 235 -13.89 29.22 23.66
CA GLU A 235 -13.69 30.64 23.44
C GLU A 235 -14.86 31.22 22.60
N PRO A 236 -15.22 32.50 22.80
CA PRO A 236 -16.24 33.14 21.98
C PRO A 236 -15.89 33.04 20.50
N TYR A 237 -16.79 32.42 19.72
CA TYR A 237 -16.63 32.27 18.28
C TYR A 237 -16.51 33.63 17.59
N ARG A 238 -15.48 33.77 16.75
CA ARG A 238 -15.25 34.96 15.92
C ARG A 238 -15.49 34.59 14.46
N PRO A 239 -16.49 35.19 13.78
CA PRO A 239 -16.75 34.89 12.39
C PRO A 239 -15.61 35.38 11.49
N PRO A 240 -15.39 34.74 10.32
CA PRO A 240 -14.40 35.22 9.36
C PRO A 240 -14.79 36.59 8.79
N GLN A 241 -13.79 37.38 8.41
CA GLN A 241 -13.96 38.72 7.84
C GLN A 241 -13.79 38.75 6.31
N ASN A 242 -13.33 37.64 5.73
CA ASN A 242 -13.09 37.52 4.29
C ASN A 242 -14.34 37.04 3.55
N TYR A 243 -14.45 37.39 2.27
CA TYR A 243 -15.48 36.83 1.39
C TYR A 243 -15.32 35.32 1.29
N LEU A 244 -16.41 34.60 1.57
CA LEU A 244 -16.44 33.14 1.55
C LEU A 244 -17.00 32.63 0.22
N MET A 245 -16.64 31.39 -0.13
CA MET A 245 -17.16 30.70 -1.31
C MET A 245 -18.68 30.43 -1.29
N GLY A 246 -19.36 30.76 -0.20
CA GLY A 246 -20.79 30.49 0.02
C GLY A 246 -21.03 29.25 0.89
N LEU A 247 -22.27 28.72 0.82
CA LEU A 247 -22.69 27.55 1.60
C LEU A 247 -22.13 26.25 1.00
N ALA A 248 -21.07 25.73 1.61
CA ALA A 248 -20.39 24.50 1.20
C ALA A 248 -21.34 23.30 1.03
N GLU A 249 -22.36 23.17 1.89
CA GLU A 249 -23.38 22.10 1.83
C GLU A 249 -24.13 22.01 0.48
N ARG A 250 -24.28 23.13 -0.25
CA ARG A 250 -25.01 23.18 -1.54
C ARG A 250 -24.07 23.07 -2.74
N LEU A 251 -22.77 23.26 -2.53
CA LEU A 251 -21.75 23.20 -3.58
C LEU A 251 -21.22 21.78 -3.83
N GLY A 252 -21.78 20.77 -3.18
CA GLY A 252 -21.24 19.41 -3.24
C GLY A 252 -19.89 19.25 -2.51
N VAL A 253 -19.50 20.25 -1.72
CA VAL A 253 -18.22 20.30 -1.02
C VAL A 253 -18.26 19.40 0.21
N ARG A 254 -17.14 18.70 0.48
CA ARG A 254 -16.96 17.94 1.72
C ARG A 254 -16.53 18.87 2.86
N PRO A 255 -16.84 18.55 4.12
CA PRO A 255 -16.32 19.28 5.28
C PRO A 255 -14.81 19.56 5.15
N GLY A 256 -14.42 20.83 5.30
CA GLY A 256 -13.04 21.29 5.18
C GLY A 256 -12.33 20.99 3.85
N ASN A 257 -13.06 20.69 2.76
CA ASN A 257 -12.50 20.22 1.49
C ASN A 257 -11.64 18.93 1.60
N ALA A 258 -11.83 18.15 2.66
CA ALA A 258 -10.98 16.99 2.96
C ALA A 258 -11.79 15.69 3.07
N PHE A 259 -12.53 15.50 4.17
CA PHE A 259 -13.23 14.25 4.46
C PHE A 259 -14.59 14.50 5.14
N GLY A 260 -15.37 13.44 5.34
CA GLY A 260 -16.72 13.51 5.89
C GLY A 260 -17.80 13.65 4.82
N ARG A 261 -19.00 14.04 5.24
CA ARG A 261 -20.19 14.03 4.38
C ARG A 261 -20.75 15.44 4.23
N ARG A 262 -21.06 15.82 2.99
CA ARG A 262 -21.76 17.08 2.67
C ARG A 262 -23.06 17.25 3.45
N SER A 263 -23.81 16.17 3.68
CA SER A 263 -25.06 16.23 4.46
C SER A 263 -24.86 16.44 5.97
N LEU A 264 -23.63 16.33 6.45
CA LEU A 264 -23.25 16.55 7.85
C LEU A 264 -22.05 17.50 7.85
N MET A 265 -22.29 18.78 7.58
CA MET A 265 -21.23 19.79 7.56
C MET A 265 -20.74 20.10 8.96
N TRP A 266 -19.43 20.18 9.10
CA TRP A 266 -18.71 20.58 10.32
C TRP A 266 -17.34 21.13 9.92
N GLY A 267 -16.65 21.81 10.84
CA GLY A 267 -15.30 22.33 10.60
C GLY A 267 -15.23 23.37 9.48
N THR A 268 -16.38 23.95 9.12
CA THR A 268 -16.48 25.11 8.23
C THR A 268 -16.39 26.40 9.02
N TRP A 269 -16.47 27.52 8.31
CA TRP A 269 -16.50 28.83 8.92
C TRP A 269 -17.69 29.04 9.86
N PHE A 270 -18.81 28.34 9.68
CA PHE A 270 -20.00 28.32 10.53
C PHE A 270 -20.33 26.88 10.95
#